data_AF-A0A7V4LQ55-F1
#
_entry.id   AF-A0A7V4LQ55-F1
#
_cell.length_a   1.000
_cell.length_b   1.000
_cell.length_c   1.000
_cell.angle_alpha   90.00
_cell.angle_beta   90.00
_cell.angle_gamma   90.00
#
_symmetry.space_group_name_H-M   'P 1'
#
loop_
_entity.id
_entity.type
_entity.pdbx_description
1 polymer ?
#
loop_
_entity_poly.entity_id
_entity_poly.type
_entity_poly.pdbx_seq_one_letter_code
_entity_poly.pdbx_strand_id
1 'polypeptide(L)'
;MKTPSQTFTAIDELLQCSLKHMHSEEFKKFIEFLGRFPDYAYFNRMLVYLQNPEVTLFGSHTFWQSNFNRKVKDDAKPYIVLVPFGPVGLVFDIMDTEGHVSPEDLLNEITNGGPFSVKGSFTEGQLEVVINKAYQWGIEVIYVPANYFLAGNVTTLKNGKIRIGLNKNLGPAENFATLLHELGHLFAGHLGGMQLTRKKEQQKQQDQQNQQNEKKKTGKERVSIFYHFLSKDAREIEAETISWLICRRFGIGTKSAEYLSHYNLSEKVLQEISRELMIRAADMIFQLFCKDVFRLNRKTEKEIKEPDRHPFDLFF
;
A
#
# COMPACT_ATOMS: atom_id res chain seq x y z
N MET A 1 20.73 13.00 32.78
CA MET A 1 20.41 13.77 31.54
C MET A 1 19.75 12.82 30.56
N LYS A 2 18.52 13.10 30.12
CA LYS A 2 17.84 12.31 29.09
C LYS A 2 18.48 12.63 27.74
N THR A 3 19.05 11.65 27.06
CA THR A 3 19.48 11.78 25.66
C THR A 3 18.26 12.08 24.79
N PRO A 4 18.22 13.19 24.05
CA PRO A 4 17.19 13.40 23.04
C PRO A 4 17.39 12.35 21.95
N SER A 5 16.41 11.47 21.78
CA SER A 5 16.31 10.57 20.63
C SER A 5 15.97 11.42 19.40
N GLN A 6 16.97 12.00 18.75
CA GLN A 6 16.85 12.54 17.40
C GLN A 6 17.23 11.45 16.41
N THR A 7 16.22 10.74 15.90
CA THR A 7 16.40 9.81 14.79
C THR A 7 15.12 9.88 13.95
N PHE A 8 15.27 10.07 12.64
CA PHE A 8 14.26 10.22 11.57
C PHE A 8 13.81 11.64 11.14
N THR A 9 14.37 12.73 11.66
CA THR A 9 13.80 14.09 11.43
C THR A 9 14.02 14.69 10.04
N ALA A 10 15.18 14.54 9.38
CA ALA A 10 15.48 15.33 8.18
C ALA A 10 14.63 14.95 6.95
N ILE A 11 14.39 13.64 6.73
CA ILE A 11 13.53 13.19 5.63
C ILE A 11 12.09 13.58 5.95
N ASP A 12 11.61 13.29 7.15
CA ASP A 12 10.24 13.62 7.57
C ASP A 12 9.97 15.14 7.52
N GLU A 13 10.93 15.99 7.90
CA GLU A 13 10.83 17.45 7.78
C GLU A 13 10.79 17.91 6.33
N LEU A 14 11.64 17.35 5.47
CA LEU A 14 11.63 17.63 4.03
C LEU A 14 10.30 17.22 3.39
N LEU A 15 9.80 16.04 3.74
CA LEU A 15 8.48 15.54 3.33
C LEU A 15 7.38 16.50 3.78
N GLN A 16 7.40 16.88 5.05
CA GLN A 16 6.37 17.73 5.62
C GLN A 16 6.35 19.12 4.97
N CYS A 17 7.52 19.72 4.73
CA CYS A 17 7.63 21.01 4.05
C CYS A 17 7.14 20.92 2.61
N SER A 18 7.58 19.92 1.85
CA SER A 18 7.20 19.81 0.43
C SER A 18 5.71 19.51 0.25
N LEU A 19 5.15 18.63 1.08
CA LEU A 19 3.74 18.28 1.01
C LEU A 19 2.84 19.45 1.42
N LYS A 20 3.20 20.24 2.44
CA LYS A 20 2.38 21.39 2.93
C LYS A 20 1.94 22.37 1.85
N HIS A 21 2.72 22.52 0.78
CA HIS A 21 2.45 23.47 -0.31
C HIS A 21 1.67 22.90 -1.49
N MET A 22 1.23 21.64 -1.46
CA MET A 22 0.46 21.06 -2.56
C MET A 22 -1.02 21.52 -2.52
N HIS A 23 -1.48 22.14 -3.60
CA HIS A 23 -2.89 22.48 -3.81
C HIS A 23 -3.64 21.32 -4.52
N SER A 24 -4.93 21.51 -4.84
CA SER A 24 -5.83 20.44 -5.30
C SER A 24 -5.36 19.73 -6.58
N GLU A 25 -4.83 20.48 -7.55
CA GLU A 25 -4.38 19.90 -8.83
C GLU A 25 -3.03 19.17 -8.68
N GLU A 26 -2.08 19.72 -7.91
CA GLU A 26 -0.83 19.04 -7.59
C GLU A 26 -1.07 17.78 -6.75
N PHE A 27 -2.04 17.82 -5.84
CA PHE A 27 -2.43 16.65 -5.05
C PHE A 27 -3.01 15.55 -5.94
N LYS A 28 -3.84 15.89 -6.92
CA LYS A 28 -4.37 14.92 -7.88
C LYS A 28 -3.23 14.24 -8.67
N LYS A 29 -2.31 15.02 -9.23
CA LYS A 29 -1.13 14.49 -9.95
C LYS A 29 -0.28 13.60 -9.06
N PHE A 30 -0.13 13.97 -7.80
CA PHE A 30 0.60 13.19 -6.82
C PHE A 30 -0.06 11.83 -6.54
N ILE A 31 -1.36 11.82 -6.28
CA ILE A 31 -2.14 10.59 -6.04
C ILE A 31 -2.13 9.70 -7.29
N GLU A 32 -2.25 10.28 -8.48
CA GLU A 32 -2.10 9.60 -9.76
C GLU A 32 -0.70 8.96 -9.91
N PHE A 33 0.37 9.70 -9.58
CA PHE A 33 1.73 9.20 -9.59
C PHE A 33 1.91 8.02 -8.63
N LEU A 34 1.40 8.14 -7.40
CA LEU A 34 1.46 7.03 -6.45
C LEU A 34 0.74 5.80 -7.00
N GLY A 35 -0.34 5.95 -7.76
CA GLY A 35 -1.03 4.83 -8.42
C GLY A 35 -0.25 4.09 -9.50
N ARG A 36 0.83 4.66 -10.07
CA ARG A 36 1.54 4.11 -11.24
C ARG A 36 2.33 2.83 -10.98
N PHE A 37 2.92 2.67 -9.78
CA PHE A 37 3.85 1.56 -9.49
C PHE A 37 3.34 0.65 -8.37
N PRO A 38 2.50 -0.34 -8.71
CA PRO A 38 1.91 -1.24 -7.72
C PRO A 38 2.95 -2.20 -7.09
N ASP A 39 4.24 -2.13 -7.43
CA ASP A 39 5.25 -2.98 -6.80
C ASP A 39 6.01 -2.31 -5.66
N TYR A 40 6.13 -0.99 -5.71
CA TYR A 40 6.87 -0.24 -4.70
C TYR A 40 5.99 0.10 -3.49
N ALA A 41 6.61 0.29 -2.33
CA ALA A 41 5.96 0.88 -1.17
C ALA A 41 5.42 2.28 -1.53
N TYR A 42 4.27 2.70 -0.99
CA TYR A 42 3.74 4.04 -1.28
C TYR A 42 4.71 5.13 -0.81
N PHE A 43 5.35 4.91 0.33
CA PHE A 43 6.34 5.83 0.88
C PHE A 43 7.56 6.01 -0.03
N ASN A 44 8.06 4.93 -0.63
CA ASN A 44 9.17 5.01 -1.58
C ASN A 44 8.77 5.72 -2.87
N ARG A 45 7.54 5.51 -3.36
CA ARG A 45 7.02 6.27 -4.51
C ARG A 45 6.95 7.76 -4.19
N MET A 46 6.47 8.13 -3.01
CA MET A 46 6.47 9.53 -2.56
C MET A 46 7.89 10.12 -2.54
N LEU A 47 8.86 9.40 -1.99
CA LEU A 47 10.25 9.88 -1.96
C LEU A 47 10.80 10.16 -3.37
N VAL A 48 10.51 9.27 -4.32
CA VAL A 48 10.90 9.47 -5.72
C VAL A 48 10.17 10.67 -6.33
N TYR A 49 8.85 10.79 -6.11
CA TYR A 49 8.05 11.91 -6.61
C TYR A 49 8.60 13.27 -6.17
N LEU A 50 9.02 13.37 -4.91
CA LEU A 50 9.56 14.60 -4.35
C LEU A 50 10.94 14.97 -4.88
N GLN A 51 11.69 13.99 -5.40
CA GLN A 51 12.95 14.22 -6.09
C GLN A 51 12.73 14.57 -7.56
N ASN A 52 11.79 13.90 -8.22
CA ASN A 52 11.39 14.18 -9.59
C ASN A 52 9.96 13.64 -9.88
N PRO A 53 8.98 14.52 -10.13
CA PRO A 53 7.59 14.11 -10.40
C PRO A 53 7.40 13.48 -11.79
N GLU A 54 8.35 13.67 -12.71
CA GLU A 54 8.29 13.16 -14.08
C GLU A 54 8.76 11.70 -14.20
N VAL A 55 9.15 11.06 -13.10
CA VAL A 55 9.66 9.69 -13.13
C VAL A 55 8.59 8.72 -13.65
N THR A 56 8.96 7.96 -14.68
CA THR A 56 8.01 7.13 -15.44
C THR A 56 8.01 5.67 -15.04
N LEU A 57 9.17 5.09 -14.71
CA LEU A 57 9.36 3.79 -14.08
C LEU A 57 10.74 3.77 -13.44
N PHE A 58 10.84 3.31 -12.19
CA PHE A 58 12.12 3.29 -11.49
C PHE A 58 12.48 1.90 -10.94
N GLY A 59 13.77 1.64 -10.79
CA GLY A 59 14.28 0.44 -10.12
C GLY A 59 15.78 0.42 -9.88
N SER A 60 16.24 -0.55 -9.11
CA SER A 60 17.66 -0.73 -8.82
C SER A 60 18.42 -1.26 -10.05
N HIS A 61 19.75 -1.20 -10.01
CA HIS A 61 20.60 -1.86 -11.02
C HIS A 61 20.20 -3.33 -11.25
N THR A 62 19.98 -4.07 -10.16
CA THR A 62 19.61 -5.50 -10.23
C THR A 62 18.23 -5.71 -10.86
N PHE A 63 17.27 -4.81 -10.60
CA PHE A 63 15.95 -4.86 -11.20
C PHE A 63 16.04 -4.68 -12.72
N TRP A 64 16.75 -3.65 -13.18
CA TRP A 64 16.91 -3.39 -14.61
C TRP A 64 17.62 -4.53 -15.34
N GLN A 65 18.70 -5.04 -14.76
CA GLN A 65 19.46 -6.13 -15.35
C GLN A 65 18.67 -7.45 -15.37
N SER A 66 18.01 -7.82 -14.26
CA SER A 66 17.38 -9.14 -14.13
C SER A 66 16.02 -9.23 -14.82
N ASN A 67 15.25 -8.13 -14.82
CA ASN A 67 13.87 -8.15 -15.32
C ASN A 67 13.77 -7.70 -16.78
N PHE A 68 14.70 -6.87 -17.26
CA PHE A 68 14.61 -6.26 -18.59
C PHE A 68 15.90 -6.36 -19.40
N ASN A 69 16.95 -6.98 -18.84
CA ASN A 69 18.28 -7.05 -19.44
C ASN A 69 18.82 -5.66 -19.85
N ARG A 70 18.59 -4.66 -18.99
CA ARG A 70 19.02 -3.27 -19.18
C ARG A 70 20.12 -2.89 -18.19
N LYS A 71 21.03 -2.04 -18.63
CA LYS A 71 22.07 -1.43 -17.80
C LYS A 71 21.69 0.01 -17.49
N VAL A 72 21.98 0.47 -16.27
CA VAL A 72 21.86 1.89 -15.91
C VAL A 72 23.04 2.65 -16.51
N LYS A 73 22.78 3.81 -17.12
CA LYS A 73 23.83 4.67 -17.70
C LYS A 73 24.80 5.13 -16.61
N ASP A 74 26.07 5.29 -16.96
CA ASP A 74 27.12 5.60 -15.97
C ASP A 74 26.97 7.03 -15.39
N ASP A 75 26.28 7.93 -16.10
CA ASP A 75 25.97 9.31 -15.68
C ASP A 75 24.57 9.49 -15.07
N ALA A 76 23.84 8.39 -14.86
CA ALA A 76 22.49 8.40 -14.32
C ALA A 76 22.45 8.96 -12.88
N LYS A 77 21.48 9.86 -12.61
CA LYS A 77 21.25 10.38 -11.26
C LYS A 77 20.36 9.41 -10.47
N PRO A 78 20.81 8.87 -9.33
CA PRO A 78 19.97 7.99 -8.54
C PRO A 78 18.90 8.76 -7.75
N TYR A 79 17.76 8.12 -7.56
CA TYR A 79 16.75 8.51 -6.58
C TYR A 79 16.88 7.67 -5.31
N ILE A 80 16.67 8.33 -4.16
CA ILE A 80 16.74 7.71 -2.85
C ILE A 80 15.38 7.07 -2.50
N VAL A 81 15.43 5.81 -2.08
CA VAL A 81 14.28 5.08 -1.50
C VAL A 81 14.67 4.47 -0.16
N LEU A 82 13.69 4.16 0.68
CA LEU A 82 13.93 3.39 1.91
C LEU A 82 13.90 1.89 1.62
N VAL A 83 14.82 1.15 2.24
CA VAL A 83 14.85 -0.31 2.17
C VAL A 83 14.41 -0.85 3.53
N PRO A 84 13.55 -1.88 3.59
CA PRO A 84 13.15 -2.49 4.86
C PRO A 84 14.39 -2.91 5.67
N PHE A 85 14.51 -2.42 6.90
CA PHE A 85 15.62 -2.73 7.81
C PHE A 85 17.02 -2.39 7.29
N GLY A 86 17.13 -1.54 6.27
CA GLY A 86 18.39 -1.05 5.71
C GLY A 86 18.47 0.49 5.77
N PRO A 87 19.63 1.08 5.42
CA PRO A 87 19.82 2.53 5.50
C PRO A 87 18.99 3.27 4.44
N VAL A 88 19.37 3.18 3.17
CA VAL A 88 18.67 3.69 1.99
C VAL A 88 19.06 2.85 0.77
N GLY A 89 18.21 2.82 -0.25
CA GLY A 89 18.47 2.21 -1.54
C GLY A 89 18.50 3.26 -2.64
N LEU A 90 19.20 2.95 -3.73
CA LEU A 90 19.25 3.77 -4.94
C LEU A 90 18.45 3.10 -6.05
N VAL A 91 17.60 3.89 -6.70
CA VAL A 91 16.82 3.49 -7.87
C VAL A 91 17.02 4.50 -8.99
N PHE A 92 16.80 4.09 -10.23
CA PHE A 92 17.06 4.88 -11.43
C PHE A 92 15.85 4.84 -12.34
N ASP A 93 15.59 5.93 -13.05
CA ASP A 93 14.54 6.01 -14.07
C ASP A 93 14.84 5.06 -15.23
N ILE A 94 13.82 4.50 -15.87
CA ILE A 94 13.96 3.79 -17.14
C ILE A 94 14.62 4.67 -18.22
N MET A 95 14.36 5.98 -18.22
CA MET A 95 14.99 6.92 -19.16
C MET A 95 16.51 7.01 -18.97
N ASP A 96 17.01 6.64 -17.79
CA ASP A 96 18.43 6.59 -17.44
C ASP A 96 19.05 5.20 -17.65
N THR A 97 18.40 4.35 -18.44
CA THR A 97 18.89 3.00 -18.75
C THR A 97 19.12 2.81 -20.24
N GLU A 98 20.04 1.93 -20.58
CA GLU A 98 20.38 1.49 -21.93
C GLU A 98 20.10 -0.02 -22.09
N GLY A 99 19.64 -0.42 -23.27
CA GLY A 99 19.27 -1.80 -23.58
C GLY A 99 18.79 -1.93 -25.02
N HIS A 100 18.47 -3.16 -25.44
CA HIS A 100 18.07 -3.45 -26.82
C HIS A 100 16.75 -2.79 -27.25
N VAL A 101 15.77 -2.73 -26.34
CA VAL A 101 14.48 -2.04 -26.56
C VAL A 101 14.64 -0.58 -26.14
N SER A 102 13.99 0.39 -26.78
CA SER A 102 14.02 1.77 -26.28
C SER A 102 13.29 1.89 -24.93
N PRO A 103 13.66 2.84 -24.04
CA PRO A 103 12.87 3.12 -22.84
C PRO A 103 11.38 3.35 -23.13
N GLU A 104 11.07 4.08 -24.20
CA GLU A 104 9.71 4.41 -24.61
C GLU A 104 8.94 3.18 -25.09
N ASP A 105 9.58 2.31 -25.89
CA ASP A 105 8.95 1.07 -26.35
C ASP A 105 8.75 0.08 -25.21
N LEU A 106 9.68 0.01 -24.26
CA LEU A 106 9.52 -0.84 -23.08
C LEU A 106 8.45 -0.28 -22.13
N LEU A 107 8.40 1.05 -21.95
CA LEU A 107 7.27 1.70 -21.30
C LEU A 107 5.98 1.33 -22.01
N ASN A 108 5.92 1.46 -23.34
CA ASN A 108 4.77 1.07 -24.14
C ASN A 108 4.49 -0.43 -24.08
N GLU A 109 5.45 -1.33 -23.88
CA GLU A 109 5.19 -2.76 -23.73
C GLU A 109 4.59 -3.07 -22.36
N ILE A 110 5.17 -2.48 -21.32
CA ILE A 110 4.67 -2.54 -19.93
C ILE A 110 3.29 -1.84 -19.83
N THR A 111 3.04 -0.82 -20.65
CA THR A 111 1.83 0.03 -20.63
C THR A 111 0.87 -0.17 -21.81
N ASN A 112 1.15 -1.03 -22.80
CA ASN A 112 0.18 -1.54 -23.81
C ASN A 112 -0.53 -2.79 -23.30
N GLY A 113 -0.18 -3.24 -22.09
CA GLY A 113 -1.11 -3.82 -21.13
C GLY A 113 -1.91 -2.77 -20.33
N GLY A 114 -1.73 -1.47 -20.59
CA GLY A 114 -2.50 -0.32 -20.09
C GLY A 114 -2.37 0.03 -18.60
N PRO A 115 -2.19 1.32 -18.22
CA PRO A 115 -2.53 1.80 -16.87
C PRO A 115 -4.04 1.76 -16.55
N PHE A 116 -4.84 1.20 -17.47
CA PHE A 116 -6.30 1.12 -17.43
C PHE A 116 -6.86 -0.16 -18.11
N SER A 117 -6.13 -1.29 -18.14
CA SER A 117 -6.77 -2.56 -18.47
C SER A 117 -7.68 -2.99 -17.31
N VAL A 118 -8.95 -2.58 -17.38
CA VAL A 118 -9.96 -2.90 -16.37
C VAL A 118 -10.45 -4.33 -16.56
N LYS A 119 -10.21 -5.17 -15.56
CA LYS A 119 -11.24 -5.93 -14.80
C LYS A 119 -10.55 -6.66 -13.64
N GLY A 120 -10.42 -5.98 -12.52
CA GLY A 120 -9.95 -6.62 -11.29
C GLY A 120 -10.99 -7.62 -10.80
N SER A 121 -10.64 -8.90 -10.76
CA SER A 121 -11.37 -9.87 -9.95
C SER A 121 -10.67 -9.98 -8.61
N PHE A 122 -11.36 -9.57 -7.55
CA PHE A 122 -10.96 -9.89 -6.18
C PHE A 122 -11.88 -11.02 -5.72
N THR A 123 -11.29 -12.14 -5.37
CA THR A 123 -11.99 -13.38 -5.02
C THR A 123 -12.27 -13.43 -3.52
N GLU A 124 -13.25 -14.24 -3.12
CA GLU A 124 -13.56 -14.45 -1.69
C GLU A 124 -12.34 -14.99 -0.94
N GLY A 125 -11.59 -15.93 -1.51
CA GLY A 125 -10.38 -16.48 -0.87
C GLY A 125 -9.29 -15.42 -0.64
N GLN A 126 -9.15 -14.43 -1.53
CA GLN A 126 -8.23 -13.31 -1.32
C GLN A 126 -8.71 -12.41 -0.18
N LEU A 127 -10.01 -12.13 -0.11
CA LEU A 127 -10.62 -11.35 0.98
C LEU A 127 -10.44 -12.05 2.33
N GLU A 128 -10.69 -13.35 2.39
CA GLU A 128 -10.50 -14.16 3.60
C GLU A 128 -9.06 -14.11 4.12
N VAL A 129 -8.06 -14.12 3.24
CA VAL A 129 -6.65 -13.97 3.68
C VAL A 129 -6.41 -12.62 4.35
N VAL A 130 -6.98 -11.54 3.81
CA VAL A 130 -6.86 -10.20 4.39
C VAL A 130 -7.59 -10.13 5.74
N ILE A 131 -8.79 -10.70 5.83
CA ILE A 131 -9.58 -10.78 7.07
C ILE A 131 -8.84 -11.59 8.15
N ASN A 132 -8.27 -12.72 7.79
CA ASN A 132 -7.50 -13.56 8.72
C ASN A 132 -6.28 -12.82 9.28
N LYS A 133 -5.60 -12.04 8.45
CA LYS A 133 -4.52 -11.17 8.93
C LYS A 133 -5.03 -10.07 9.85
N ALA A 134 -6.15 -9.43 9.53
CA ALA A 134 -6.79 -8.46 10.43
C ALA A 134 -7.06 -9.08 11.82
N TYR A 135 -7.58 -10.32 11.84
CA TYR A 135 -7.82 -11.07 13.07
C TYR A 135 -6.55 -11.35 13.89
N GLN A 136 -5.43 -11.68 13.22
CA GLN A 136 -4.12 -11.84 13.86
C GLN A 136 -3.67 -10.54 14.56
N TRP A 137 -4.04 -9.39 14.03
CA TRP A 137 -3.77 -8.08 14.63
C TRP A 137 -4.81 -7.62 15.66
N GLY A 138 -5.78 -8.49 15.99
CA GLY A 138 -6.82 -8.21 16.97
C GLY A 138 -8.00 -7.41 16.43
N ILE A 139 -8.11 -7.28 15.12
CA ILE A 139 -9.21 -6.61 14.42
C ILE A 139 -10.23 -7.69 14.03
N GLU A 140 -11.42 -7.62 14.59
CA GLU A 140 -12.52 -8.54 14.28
C GLU A 140 -13.31 -7.99 13.09
N VAL A 141 -13.42 -8.79 12.02
CA VAL A 141 -14.23 -8.43 10.85
C VAL A 141 -15.52 -9.26 10.90
N ILE A 142 -16.68 -8.60 10.78
CA ILE A 142 -18.00 -9.25 10.79
C ILE A 142 -18.81 -8.86 9.54
N TYR A 143 -19.66 -9.77 9.06
CA TYR A 143 -20.62 -9.47 7.99
C TYR A 143 -21.99 -9.11 8.56
N VAL A 144 -22.63 -8.14 7.94
CA VAL A 144 -23.77 -7.42 8.49
C VAL A 144 -24.72 -6.95 7.37
N PRO A 145 -26.03 -6.78 7.65
CA PRO A 145 -27.01 -6.43 6.61
C PRO A 145 -26.79 -5.01 6.05
N ALA A 146 -27.06 -4.83 4.75
CA ALA A 146 -26.78 -3.60 4.00
C ALA A 146 -27.28 -2.30 4.64
N ASN A 147 -28.46 -2.32 5.24
CA ASN A 147 -29.12 -1.13 5.81
C ASN A 147 -28.34 -0.55 6.99
N TYR A 148 -27.43 -1.33 7.58
CA TYR A 148 -26.63 -0.95 8.74
C TYR A 148 -25.34 -0.19 8.36
N PHE A 149 -24.97 -0.17 7.06
CA PHE A 149 -23.63 0.21 6.56
C PHE A 149 -23.65 1.31 5.49
N LEU A 150 -24.62 2.23 5.49
CA LEU A 150 -24.68 3.34 4.53
C LEU A 150 -23.39 4.20 4.46
N ALA A 151 -22.41 4.01 5.36
CA ALA A 151 -21.10 4.64 5.33
C ALA A 151 -19.91 3.73 5.72
N GLY A 152 -20.08 2.40 5.82
CA GLY A 152 -19.07 1.58 6.52
C GLY A 152 -19.07 1.83 8.05
N ASN A 153 -18.56 0.90 8.87
CA ASN A 153 -18.37 1.18 10.30
C ASN A 153 -17.21 0.40 10.89
N VAL A 154 -16.26 1.15 11.45
CA VAL A 154 -15.28 0.70 12.43
C VAL A 154 -15.65 1.21 13.82
N THR A 155 -15.70 0.30 14.80
CA THR A 155 -15.99 0.62 16.19
C THR A 155 -14.91 0.07 17.11
N THR A 156 -14.41 0.91 18.01
CA THR A 156 -13.62 0.49 19.16
C THR A 156 -14.57 0.13 20.31
N LEU A 157 -14.67 -1.15 20.65
CA LEU A 157 -15.49 -1.63 21.76
C LEU A 157 -14.90 -1.18 23.11
N LYS A 158 -15.74 -1.11 24.16
CA LYS A 158 -15.34 -0.70 25.53
C LYS A 158 -14.19 -1.53 26.13
N ASN A 159 -13.94 -2.73 25.59
CA ASN A 159 -12.84 -3.61 25.99
C ASN A 159 -11.54 -3.41 25.17
N GLY A 160 -11.48 -2.37 24.32
CA GLY A 160 -10.34 -2.08 23.45
C GLY A 160 -10.24 -2.96 22.20
N LYS A 161 -11.21 -3.85 21.94
CA LYS A 161 -11.26 -4.63 20.70
C LYS A 161 -11.80 -3.78 19.56
N ILE A 162 -11.17 -3.90 18.39
CA ILE A 162 -11.57 -3.20 17.18
C ILE A 162 -12.45 -4.13 16.36
N ARG A 163 -13.57 -3.63 15.88
CA ARG A 163 -14.49 -4.35 15.03
C ARG A 163 -14.78 -3.56 13.76
N ILE A 164 -14.68 -4.22 12.61
CA ILE A 164 -15.04 -3.70 11.29
C ILE A 164 -16.24 -4.49 10.77
N GLY A 165 -17.30 -3.80 10.37
CA GLY A 165 -18.46 -4.41 9.74
C GLY A 165 -18.40 -4.30 8.21
N LEU A 166 -18.62 -5.42 7.53
CA LEU A 166 -18.69 -5.54 6.07
C LEU A 166 -20.11 -5.91 5.64
N ASN A 167 -20.53 -5.44 4.47
CA ASN A 167 -21.89 -5.68 3.99
C ASN A 167 -21.99 -7.08 3.35
N LYS A 168 -22.83 -7.94 3.91
CA LYS A 168 -23.04 -9.31 3.41
C LYS A 168 -23.60 -9.39 1.98
N ASN A 169 -24.17 -8.30 1.47
CA ASN A 169 -24.77 -8.24 0.14
C ASN A 169 -23.80 -7.69 -0.92
N LEU A 170 -22.60 -7.25 -0.52
CA LEU A 170 -21.57 -6.76 -1.44
C LEU A 170 -20.65 -7.90 -1.89
N GLY A 171 -20.08 -7.76 -3.09
CA GLY A 171 -19.08 -8.69 -3.60
C GLY A 171 -17.74 -8.56 -2.86
N PRO A 172 -16.79 -9.48 -3.12
CA PRO A 172 -15.53 -9.50 -2.40
C PRO A 172 -14.66 -8.26 -2.67
N ALA A 173 -14.71 -7.71 -3.89
CA ALA A 173 -13.97 -6.51 -4.26
C ALA A 173 -14.51 -5.26 -3.55
N GLU A 174 -15.83 -5.13 -3.46
CA GLU A 174 -16.49 -4.03 -2.75
C GLU A 174 -16.24 -4.14 -1.24
N ASN A 175 -16.38 -5.34 -0.66
CA ASN A 175 -16.08 -5.56 0.75
C ASN A 175 -14.59 -5.38 1.08
N PHE A 176 -13.69 -5.67 0.13
CA PHE A 176 -12.28 -5.35 0.27
C PHE A 176 -12.04 -3.83 0.32
N ALA A 177 -12.66 -3.06 -0.58
CA ALA A 177 -12.57 -1.60 -0.57
C ALA A 177 -13.14 -0.99 0.73
N THR A 178 -14.28 -1.51 1.21
CA THR A 178 -14.84 -1.12 2.52
C THR A 178 -13.89 -1.46 3.66
N LEU A 179 -13.34 -2.68 3.69
CA LEU A 179 -12.37 -3.08 4.71
C LEU A 179 -11.15 -2.15 4.73
N LEU A 180 -10.62 -1.79 3.57
CA LEU A 180 -9.50 -0.87 3.45
C LEU A 180 -9.84 0.56 3.88
N HIS A 181 -11.06 1.04 3.60
CA HIS A 181 -11.56 2.33 4.06
C HIS A 181 -11.61 2.39 5.60
N GLU A 182 -12.18 1.36 6.22
CA GLU A 182 -12.25 1.26 7.69
C GLU A 182 -10.87 1.11 8.35
N LEU A 183 -9.98 0.34 7.72
CA LEU A 183 -8.57 0.28 8.11
C LEU A 183 -7.89 1.64 7.92
N GLY A 184 -8.28 2.42 6.91
CA GLY A 184 -7.85 3.79 6.70
C GLY A 184 -8.19 4.67 7.89
N HIS A 185 -9.44 4.67 8.36
CA HIS A 185 -9.82 5.38 9.59
C HIS A 185 -9.01 4.94 10.81
N LEU A 186 -8.80 3.62 10.95
CA LEU A 186 -8.02 3.08 12.05
C LEU A 186 -6.56 3.56 12.00
N PHE A 187 -5.86 3.36 10.89
CA PHE A 187 -4.41 3.63 10.76
C PHE A 187 -4.08 5.11 10.59
N ALA A 188 -5.03 5.93 10.13
CA ALA A 188 -4.93 7.39 10.20
C ALA A 188 -5.21 7.93 11.61
N GLY A 189 -5.63 7.09 12.57
CA GLY A 189 -5.83 7.53 13.95
C GLY A 189 -7.12 8.32 14.18
N HIS A 190 -8.10 8.21 13.26
CA HIS A 190 -9.40 8.87 13.37
C HIS A 190 -10.27 8.35 14.52
N LEU A 191 -9.91 7.19 15.07
CA LEU A 191 -10.63 6.50 16.15
C LEU A 191 -9.99 6.72 17.53
N GLY A 192 -8.97 7.56 17.62
CA GLY A 192 -8.15 7.71 18.83
C GLY A 192 -6.78 7.05 18.72
N GLY A 193 -5.88 7.41 19.64
CA GLY A 193 -4.57 6.77 19.74
C GLY A 193 -4.68 5.38 20.34
N MET A 194 -4.00 4.40 19.74
CA MET A 194 -4.06 3.00 20.18
C MET A 194 -2.81 2.20 19.81
N GLN A 195 -2.68 1.00 20.36
CA GLN A 195 -1.58 0.08 20.05
C GLN A 195 -2.14 -1.28 19.65
N LEU A 196 -1.85 -1.70 18.42
CA LEU A 196 -2.15 -3.03 17.92
C LEU A 196 -1.01 -3.97 18.26
N THR A 197 -1.33 -5.21 18.62
CA THR A 197 -0.34 -6.26 18.90
C THR A 197 -0.72 -7.52 18.13
N ARG A 198 0.25 -8.09 17.41
CA ARG A 198 0.03 -9.34 16.69
C ARG A 198 -0.08 -10.53 17.66
N LYS A 199 -1.17 -11.29 17.55
CA LYS A 199 -1.35 -12.59 18.21
C LYS A 199 -0.42 -13.61 17.54
N LYS A 200 0.41 -14.32 18.31
CA LYS A 200 1.13 -15.49 17.80
C LYS A 200 0.12 -16.60 17.51
N GLU A 201 0.26 -17.28 16.39
CA GLU A 201 -0.44 -18.55 16.15
C GLU A 201 -0.08 -19.50 17.30
N GLN A 202 -1.10 -19.99 18.02
CA GLN A 202 -0.92 -21.17 18.85
C GLN A 202 -0.77 -22.34 17.89
N GLN A 203 0.48 -22.68 17.56
CA GLN A 203 0.78 -23.99 16.99
C GLN A 203 0.38 -25.01 18.05
N LYS A 204 -0.79 -25.62 17.88
CA LYS A 204 -1.25 -26.72 18.73
C LYS A 204 -0.18 -27.81 18.65
N GLN A 205 0.24 -28.25 19.84
CA GLN A 205 1.22 -29.29 20.08
C GLN A 205 0.83 -30.60 19.39
N GLN A 206 1.67 -31.04 18.46
CA GLN A 206 2.20 -32.40 18.26
C GLN A 206 3.58 -32.10 17.65
N ASP A 207 4.72 -32.23 18.33
CA ASP A 207 5.17 -33.43 19.03
C ASP A 207 5.95 -33.12 20.31
N GLN A 208 5.87 -34.07 21.23
CA GLN A 208 6.76 -34.16 22.38
C GLN A 208 8.19 -34.48 21.90
N GLN A 209 9.17 -33.95 22.63
CA GLN A 209 10.61 -34.26 22.58
C GLN A 209 11.43 -33.56 21.48
N ASN A 210 11.95 -32.37 21.81
CA ASN A 210 13.31 -32.31 22.36
C ASN A 210 13.66 -30.89 22.84
N GLN A 211 14.07 -30.81 24.09
CA GLN A 211 14.71 -29.64 24.67
C GLN A 211 16.15 -29.58 24.16
N GLN A 212 16.57 -28.46 23.57
CA GLN A 212 17.67 -27.64 24.09
C GLN A 212 17.88 -26.37 23.24
N ASN A 213 17.67 -25.24 23.91
CA ASN A 213 18.41 -23.98 23.80
C ASN A 213 18.63 -23.32 22.42
N GLU A 214 17.68 -22.48 22.02
CA GLU A 214 18.01 -21.09 21.63
C GLU A 214 16.95 -20.14 22.19
N LYS A 215 17.34 -19.29 23.14
CA LYS A 215 16.53 -18.14 23.60
C LYS A 215 16.49 -17.09 22.48
N LYS A 216 15.73 -17.33 21.41
CA LYS A 216 15.30 -16.24 20.51
C LYS A 216 14.29 -15.37 21.26
N LYS A 217 14.75 -14.23 21.78
CA LYS A 217 13.90 -13.11 22.21
C LYS A 217 13.11 -12.60 20.98
N THR A 218 12.05 -13.28 20.60
CA THR A 218 11.13 -12.80 19.57
C THR A 218 10.25 -11.72 20.21
N GLY A 219 10.56 -10.45 19.97
CA GLY A 219 9.73 -9.32 20.39
C GLY A 219 8.30 -9.47 19.81
N LYS A 220 7.28 -9.14 20.61
CA LYS A 220 5.91 -9.02 20.09
C LYS A 220 5.88 -7.88 19.07
N GLU A 221 5.49 -8.13 17.84
CA GLU A 221 5.23 -7.08 16.84
C GLU A 221 4.09 -6.19 17.34
N ARG A 222 4.34 -4.88 17.36
CA ARG A 222 3.40 -3.86 17.82
C ARG A 222 3.39 -2.69 16.84
N VAL A 223 2.21 -2.13 16.65
CA VAL A 223 1.99 -0.93 15.86
C VAL A 223 1.31 0.10 16.73
N SER A 224 1.94 1.26 16.90
CA SER A 224 1.36 2.40 17.61
C SER A 224 0.71 3.34 16.59
N ILE A 225 -0.55 3.67 16.83
CA ILE A 225 -1.34 4.61 16.04
C ILE A 225 -1.57 5.83 16.93
N PHE A 226 -1.18 7.00 16.44
CA PHE A 226 -1.37 8.26 17.16
C PHE A 226 -2.71 8.88 16.82
N TYR A 227 -3.31 9.59 17.76
CA TYR A 227 -4.58 10.26 17.51
C TYR A 227 -4.40 11.40 16.51
N HIS A 228 -5.24 11.43 15.47
CA HIS A 228 -5.29 12.49 14.48
C HIS A 228 -6.67 13.13 14.48
N PHE A 229 -6.77 14.37 14.96
CA PHE A 229 -8.02 15.11 15.04
C PHE A 229 -8.21 15.98 13.81
N LEU A 230 -9.31 15.75 13.10
CA LEU A 230 -9.67 16.39 11.84
C LEU A 230 -11.19 16.60 11.77
N SER A 231 -11.63 17.51 10.90
CA SER A 231 -13.05 17.61 10.52
C SER A 231 -13.55 16.31 9.90
N LYS A 232 -14.88 16.12 9.89
CA LYS A 232 -15.50 14.92 9.31
C LYS A 232 -15.07 14.74 7.84
N ASP A 233 -15.18 15.78 7.03
CA ASP A 233 -14.84 15.72 5.60
C ASP A 233 -13.37 15.35 5.39
N ALA A 234 -12.45 15.93 6.17
CA ALA A 234 -11.03 15.58 6.10
C ALA A 234 -10.76 14.11 6.45
N ARG A 235 -11.43 13.57 7.49
CA ARG A 235 -11.30 12.15 7.86
C ARG A 235 -11.76 11.20 6.76
N GLU A 236 -12.88 11.51 6.11
CA GLU A 236 -13.43 10.72 5.01
C GLU A 236 -12.53 10.78 3.79
N ILE A 237 -12.03 11.98 3.43
CA ILE A 237 -11.07 12.16 2.33
C ILE A 237 -9.81 11.33 2.58
N GLU A 238 -9.26 11.34 3.80
CA GLU A 238 -8.08 10.55 4.13
C GLU A 238 -8.33 9.04 4.04
N ALA A 239 -9.41 8.55 4.67
CA ALA A 239 -9.75 7.13 4.66
C ALA A 239 -10.03 6.61 3.24
N GLU A 240 -10.77 7.40 2.45
CA GLU A 240 -11.10 7.08 1.06
C GLU A 240 -9.85 7.09 0.17
N THR A 241 -8.95 8.06 0.35
CA THR A 241 -7.69 8.12 -0.38
C THR A 241 -6.79 6.94 -0.05
N ILE A 242 -6.69 6.54 1.22
CA ILE A 242 -5.94 5.36 1.67
C ILE A 242 -6.50 4.10 1.00
N SER A 243 -7.83 3.92 1.03
CA SER A 243 -8.49 2.78 0.39
C SER A 243 -8.23 2.75 -1.12
N TRP A 244 -8.42 3.89 -1.79
CA TRP A 244 -8.18 4.04 -3.22
C TRP A 244 -6.75 3.69 -3.61
N LEU A 245 -5.75 4.19 -2.86
CA LEU A 245 -4.34 3.91 -3.10
C LEU A 245 -4.07 2.40 -3.12
N ILE A 246 -4.65 1.66 -2.17
CA ILE A 246 -4.50 0.21 -2.03
C ILE A 246 -5.30 -0.53 -3.09
N CYS A 247 -6.55 -0.18 -3.33
CA CYS A 247 -7.40 -0.82 -4.35
C CYS A 247 -6.78 -0.71 -5.75
N ARG A 248 -6.22 0.46 -6.08
CA ARG A 248 -5.54 0.70 -7.35
C ARG A 248 -4.37 -0.26 -7.57
N ARG A 249 -3.68 -0.68 -6.50
CA ARG A 249 -2.59 -1.66 -6.57
C ARG A 249 -3.08 -3.04 -7.01
N PHE A 250 -4.32 -3.41 -6.68
CA PHE A 250 -4.95 -4.66 -7.12
C PHE A 250 -5.67 -4.54 -8.47
N GLY A 251 -5.55 -3.40 -9.17
CA GLY A 251 -6.32 -3.14 -10.39
C GLY A 251 -7.82 -2.98 -10.14
N ILE A 252 -8.22 -2.76 -8.88
CA ILE A 252 -9.62 -2.56 -8.48
C ILE A 252 -9.95 -1.08 -8.67
N GLY A 253 -10.80 -0.79 -9.65
CA GLY A 253 -11.37 0.53 -9.83
C GLY A 253 -12.47 0.76 -8.80
N THR A 254 -12.25 1.66 -7.85
CA THR A 254 -13.29 2.13 -6.94
C THR A 254 -13.91 3.41 -7.50
N LYS A 255 -15.17 3.69 -7.15
CA LYS A 255 -15.80 5.00 -7.42
C LYS A 255 -15.24 6.11 -6.51
N SER A 256 -14.13 5.88 -5.81
CA SER A 256 -13.54 6.82 -4.86
C SER A 256 -13.23 8.19 -5.47
N ALA A 257 -12.84 8.25 -6.76
CA ALA A 257 -12.64 9.52 -7.45
C ALA A 257 -13.95 10.32 -7.66
N GLU A 258 -15.07 9.63 -7.88
CA GLU A 258 -16.42 10.22 -7.93
C GLU A 258 -16.94 10.55 -6.52
N TYR A 259 -16.52 9.82 -5.48
CA TYR A 259 -16.85 10.12 -4.09
C TYR A 259 -16.08 11.36 -3.59
N LEU A 260 -14.80 11.52 -3.92
CA LEU A 260 -13.99 12.68 -3.57
C LEU A 260 -14.54 14.00 -4.14
N SER A 261 -15.28 13.96 -5.27
CA SER A 261 -15.96 15.15 -5.81
C SER A 261 -17.22 15.56 -5.04
N HIS A 262 -17.75 14.71 -4.14
CA HIS A 262 -18.89 15.05 -3.28
C HIS A 262 -18.47 15.70 -1.95
N TYR A 263 -17.19 15.63 -1.58
CA TYR A 263 -16.68 16.24 -0.36
C TYR A 263 -16.24 17.69 -0.61
N ASN A 264 -16.27 18.48 0.45
CA ASN A 264 -15.85 19.87 0.41
C ASN A 264 -14.32 19.95 0.26
N LEU A 265 -13.83 20.01 -0.98
CA LEU A 265 -12.42 20.21 -1.32
C LEU A 265 -11.95 21.67 -1.13
N SER A 266 -12.58 22.40 -0.21
CA SER A 266 -12.10 23.74 0.17
C SER A 266 -10.65 23.67 0.65
N GLU A 267 -9.92 24.76 0.41
CA GLU A 267 -8.53 24.88 0.83
C GLU A 267 -8.35 24.60 2.33
N LYS A 268 -9.33 24.99 3.16
CA LYS A 268 -9.33 24.71 4.59
C LYS A 268 -9.31 23.21 4.91
N VAL A 269 -10.15 22.41 4.25
CA VAL A 269 -10.20 20.95 4.46
C VAL A 269 -8.94 20.29 3.93
N LEU A 270 -8.43 20.75 2.79
CA LEU A 270 -7.17 20.25 2.21
C LEU A 270 -5.92 20.60 3.04
N GLN A 271 -5.98 21.65 3.87
CA GLN A 271 -4.92 21.98 4.82
C GLN A 271 -4.98 21.12 6.09
N GLU A 272 -6.16 20.58 6.43
CA GLU A 272 -6.32 19.67 7.57
C GLU A 272 -5.70 18.29 7.27
N ILE A 273 -5.87 17.78 6.05
CA ILE A 273 -5.38 16.43 5.69
C ILE A 273 -3.84 16.32 5.68
N SER A 274 -3.35 15.19 6.15
CA SER A 274 -1.95 14.83 6.18
C SER A 274 -1.62 13.82 5.09
N ARG A 275 -1.06 14.34 3.98
CA ARG A 275 -0.53 13.54 2.87
C ARG A 275 0.44 12.44 3.33
N GLU A 276 1.37 12.79 4.20
CA GLU A 276 2.36 11.87 4.76
C GLU A 276 1.69 10.75 5.57
N LEU A 277 0.69 11.09 6.39
CA LEU A 277 -0.06 10.12 7.18
C LEU A 277 -0.80 9.14 6.27
N MET A 278 -1.53 9.64 5.25
CA MET A 278 -2.24 8.79 4.31
C MET A 278 -1.32 7.77 3.64
N ILE A 279 -0.12 8.20 3.23
CA ILE A 279 0.85 7.33 2.55
C ILE A 279 1.44 6.30 3.51
N ARG A 280 1.81 6.72 4.72
CA ARG A 280 2.32 5.81 5.75
C ARG A 280 1.25 4.80 6.15
N ALA A 281 0.01 5.25 6.38
CA ALA A 281 -1.11 4.38 6.70
C ALA A 281 -1.39 3.39 5.56
N ALA A 282 -1.44 3.85 4.31
CA ALA A 282 -1.64 2.99 3.15
C ALA A 282 -0.52 1.94 3.01
N ASP A 283 0.74 2.35 3.21
CA ASP A 283 1.86 1.42 3.17
C ASP A 283 1.81 0.41 4.32
N MET A 284 1.52 0.85 5.54
CA MET A 284 1.37 -0.04 6.70
C MET A 284 0.24 -1.05 6.49
N ILE A 285 -0.95 -0.61 6.08
CA ILE A 285 -2.08 -1.49 5.78
C ILE A 285 -1.67 -2.48 4.68
N PHE A 286 -1.01 -2.01 3.62
CA PHE A 286 -0.57 -2.88 2.55
C PHE A 286 0.44 -3.94 3.02
N GLN A 287 1.49 -3.55 3.75
CA GLN A 287 2.51 -4.46 4.24
C GLN A 287 1.95 -5.49 5.22
N LEU A 288 1.05 -5.07 6.12
CA LEU A 288 0.49 -5.93 7.16
C LEU A 288 -0.55 -6.90 6.60
N PHE A 289 -1.47 -6.41 5.76
CA PHE A 289 -2.67 -7.16 5.40
C PHE A 289 -2.65 -7.67 3.95
N CYS A 290 -2.09 -6.90 3.01
CA CYS A 290 -2.33 -7.12 1.57
C CYS A 290 -1.16 -7.74 0.81
N LYS A 291 0.09 -7.57 1.29
CA LYS A 291 1.32 -7.91 0.55
C LYS A 291 1.38 -9.34 0.00
N ASP A 292 0.97 -10.33 0.80
CA ASP A 292 1.07 -11.74 0.40
C ASP A 292 0.03 -12.09 -0.66
N VAL A 293 -1.21 -11.59 -0.50
CA VAL A 293 -2.28 -11.71 -1.50
C VAL A 293 -1.82 -11.09 -2.83
N PHE A 294 -1.25 -9.89 -2.76
CA PHE A 294 -0.75 -9.18 -3.93
C PHE A 294 0.35 -9.95 -4.67
N ARG A 295 1.28 -10.59 -3.95
CA ARG A 295 2.34 -11.43 -4.55
C ARG A 295 1.80 -12.67 -5.23
N LEU A 296 0.76 -13.30 -4.68
CA LEU A 296 0.12 -14.48 -5.25
C LEU A 296 -0.54 -14.15 -6.59
N ASN A 297 -1.30 -13.05 -6.67
CA ASN A 297 -1.98 -12.62 -7.91
C ASN A 297 -1.02 -12.46 -9.08
N ARG A 298 0.16 -11.88 -8.84
CA ARG A 298 1.17 -11.68 -9.89
C ARG A 298 1.87 -12.97 -10.34
N LYS A 299 1.94 -14.00 -9.50
CA LYS A 299 2.46 -15.31 -9.93
C LYS A 299 1.48 -15.97 -10.88
N THR A 300 0.20 -16.01 -10.51
CA THR A 300 -0.86 -16.55 -11.36
C THR A 300 -1.02 -15.81 -12.68
N GLU A 301 -0.94 -14.47 -12.70
CA GLU A 301 -1.01 -13.69 -13.94
C GLU A 301 0.16 -13.96 -14.90
N LYS A 302 1.36 -14.24 -14.37
CA LYS A 302 2.52 -14.60 -15.18
C LYS A 302 2.39 -16.01 -15.76
N GLU A 303 1.92 -16.96 -14.97
CA GLU A 303 1.69 -18.35 -15.41
C GLU A 303 0.57 -18.45 -16.47
N ILE A 304 -0.49 -17.62 -16.37
CA ILE A 304 -1.59 -17.60 -17.35
C ILE A 304 -1.18 -16.94 -18.68
N LYS A 305 -0.23 -16.01 -18.66
CA LYS A 305 0.31 -15.36 -19.87
C LYS A 305 1.34 -16.21 -20.63
N GLU A 306 1.78 -17.32 -20.04
CA GLU A 306 2.59 -18.34 -20.72
C GLU A 306 1.82 -19.67 -20.81
N PRO A 307 0.74 -19.80 -21.60
CA PRO A 307 0.22 -21.11 -21.91
C PRO A 307 1.14 -21.76 -22.96
N ASP A 308 1.83 -22.83 -22.57
CA ASP A 308 2.51 -23.80 -23.42
C ASP A 308 3.24 -23.25 -24.66
N ARG A 309 4.51 -22.84 -24.49
CA ARG A 309 5.48 -23.15 -25.55
C ARG A 309 5.79 -24.63 -25.47
N HIS A 310 5.12 -25.39 -26.33
CA HIS A 310 5.47 -26.77 -26.60
C HIS A 310 6.97 -26.83 -26.98
N PRO A 311 7.79 -27.79 -26.49
CA PRO A 311 9.24 -27.77 -26.65
C PRO A 311 9.78 -27.91 -28.10
N PHE A 312 8.95 -27.77 -29.14
CA PHE A 312 9.31 -28.09 -30.52
C PHE A 312 9.16 -26.97 -31.56
N ASP A 313 8.65 -25.78 -31.22
CA ASP A 313 8.43 -24.71 -32.22
C ASP A 313 9.60 -23.72 -32.36
N LEU A 314 10.85 -24.17 -32.19
CA LEU A 314 12.08 -23.38 -32.44
C LEU A 314 12.99 -23.98 -33.52
N PHE A 315 12.38 -24.62 -34.52
CA PHE A 315 13.04 -24.85 -35.81
C PHE A 315 12.08 -24.41 -36.92
N PHE A 316 12.16 -23.14 -37.31
CA PHE A 316 12.36 -22.62 -38.67
C PHE A 316 12.26 -21.09 -38.65
#